data_AF-A0A1G7KMK0-F1
#
_entry.id   AF-A0A1G7KMK0-F1
#
_cell.length_a   1.000
_cell.length_b   1.000
_cell.length_c   1.000
_cell.angle_alpha   90.00
_cell.angle_beta   90.00
_cell.angle_gamma   90.00
#
_symmetry.space_group_name_H-M   'P 1'
#
loop_
_entity.id
_entity.type
_entity.pdbx_description
1 polymer ?
#
loop_
_entity_poly.entity_id
_entity_poly.type
_entity_poly.pdbx_seq_one_letter_code
_entity_poly.pdbx_strand_id
1 'polypeptide(L)'
;MGRALALLFLLAPALGQTLSCDATEVHYNFSAPGPLQTVNVGGQDYYVANLAAYLALLSGTSPLRFLPTQVLGGTGSRVACQVTTPNGGGGGGTLCGAGATRCLRVSQVTGTLPVPGDWTGRLYVLGQVVSGNATSHVPTPTLLSTVPDGRGLFSVGRNTTAVLWIYFFLELSPEDLFPSLPASGTIAVTYRLQNN
;
A
#
# COMPACT_ATOMS: atom_id res chain seq x y z
N MET A 1 28.98 -5.68 -36.28
CA MET A 1 28.91 -5.81 -34.81
C MET A 1 28.29 -4.55 -34.23
N GLY A 2 26.95 -4.46 -34.29
CA GLY A 2 26.21 -3.27 -33.85
C GLY A 2 26.08 -3.25 -32.33
N ARG A 3 26.65 -2.22 -31.70
CA ARG A 3 26.50 -1.96 -30.26
C ARG A 3 25.10 -1.41 -30.02
N ALA A 4 24.26 -2.19 -29.33
CA ALA A 4 22.97 -1.75 -28.86
C ALA A 4 23.18 -0.61 -27.84
N LEU A 5 22.77 0.60 -28.22
CA LEU A 5 22.63 1.73 -27.31
C LEU A 5 21.48 1.41 -26.35
N ALA A 6 21.79 1.31 -25.06
CA ALA A 6 20.79 1.34 -24.00
C ALA A 6 20.12 2.72 -24.02
N LEU A 7 18.86 2.75 -24.46
CA LEU A 7 17.98 3.91 -24.38
C LEU A 7 17.63 4.15 -22.91
N LEU A 8 18.41 5.04 -22.27
CA LEU A 8 18.04 5.67 -21.01
C LEU A 8 16.80 6.55 -21.30
N PHE A 9 15.61 6.08 -20.95
CA PHE A 9 14.39 6.91 -20.98
C PHE A 9 14.48 7.97 -19.87
N LEU A 10 15.17 9.07 -20.16
CA LEU A 10 15.04 10.33 -19.43
C LEU A 10 13.65 10.91 -19.75
N LEU A 11 12.66 10.51 -18.96
CA LEU A 11 11.39 11.24 -18.87
C LEU A 11 11.72 12.68 -18.46
N ALA A 12 11.51 13.62 -19.37
CA ALA A 12 11.61 15.04 -19.09
C ALA A 12 10.76 15.37 -17.84
N PRO A 13 11.27 16.15 -16.87
CA PRO A 13 10.51 16.55 -15.70
C PRO A 13 9.39 17.50 -16.14
N ALA A 14 8.23 16.93 -16.44
CA ALA A 14 7.02 17.71 -16.68
C ALA A 14 6.63 18.39 -15.36
N LEU A 15 6.91 19.70 -15.25
CA LEU A 15 6.35 20.63 -14.27
C LEU A 15 6.42 20.20 -12.79
N GLY A 16 7.64 20.07 -12.24
CA GLY A 16 7.90 20.22 -10.79
C GLY A 16 7.18 19.28 -9.81
N GLN A 17 6.53 18.23 -10.30
CA GLN A 17 5.80 17.24 -9.51
C GLN A 17 6.59 15.94 -9.48
N THR A 18 6.74 15.35 -8.30
CA THR A 18 7.37 14.03 -8.15
C THR A 18 6.58 13.13 -7.19
N LEU A 19 6.57 11.84 -7.52
CA LEU A 19 6.10 10.77 -6.65
C LEU A 19 7.19 9.70 -6.64
N SER A 20 7.72 9.40 -5.47
CA SER A 20 8.69 8.34 -5.27
C SER A 20 8.23 7.49 -4.09
N CYS A 21 7.94 6.22 -4.34
CA CYS A 21 7.66 5.25 -3.29
C CYS A 21 8.81 4.24 -3.23
N ASP A 22 9.20 3.82 -2.03
CA ASP A 22 10.30 2.88 -1.81
C ASP A 22 9.99 1.46 -2.28
N ALA A 23 8.72 1.13 -2.48
CA ALA A 23 8.31 -0.18 -2.95
C ALA A 23 7.03 -0.14 -3.79
N THR A 24 6.96 -1.05 -4.76
CA THR A 24 5.76 -1.37 -5.54
C THR A 24 5.27 -2.79 -5.31
N GLU A 25 5.94 -3.56 -4.45
CA GLU A 25 5.56 -4.96 -4.19
C GLU A 25 5.59 -5.25 -2.68
N VAL A 26 4.58 -5.98 -2.21
CA VAL A 26 4.48 -6.44 -0.82
C VAL A 26 4.28 -7.95 -0.79
N HIS A 27 4.98 -8.63 0.11
CA HIS A 27 5.03 -10.08 0.20
C HIS A 27 4.46 -10.57 1.53
N TYR A 28 3.59 -11.57 1.47
CA TYR A 28 3.00 -12.26 2.61
C TYR A 28 3.48 -13.70 2.60
N ASN A 29 4.13 -14.13 3.68
CA ASN A 29 4.62 -15.49 3.85
C ASN A 29 4.19 -16.05 5.20
N PHE A 30 3.06 -16.76 5.21
CA PHE A 30 2.52 -17.42 6.39
C PHE A 30 3.27 -18.71 6.75
N SER A 31 4.30 -19.06 5.99
CA SER A 31 5.23 -20.15 6.31
C SER A 31 6.58 -19.66 6.82
N ALA A 32 6.78 -18.34 6.90
CA ALA A 32 8.01 -17.79 7.43
C ALA A 32 8.18 -18.21 8.90
N PRO A 33 9.31 -18.86 9.26
CA PRO A 33 9.57 -19.24 10.64
C PRO A 33 9.86 -18.00 11.49
N GLY A 34 9.60 -18.09 12.78
CA GLY A 34 9.91 -17.02 13.73
C GLY A 34 8.85 -16.87 14.82
N PRO A 35 9.11 -16.01 15.82
CA PRO A 35 8.15 -15.70 16.86
C PRO A 35 6.97 -14.90 16.31
N LEU A 36 5.87 -14.84 17.07
CA LEU A 36 4.76 -13.96 16.79
C LEU A 36 5.25 -12.50 16.77
N GLN A 37 4.96 -11.77 15.69
CA GLN A 37 5.38 -10.39 15.49
C GLN A 37 4.16 -9.48 15.33
N THR A 38 4.20 -8.32 15.98
CA THR A 38 3.21 -7.26 15.83
C THR A 38 3.88 -5.93 15.48
N VAL A 39 3.14 -5.06 14.81
CA VAL A 39 3.54 -3.67 14.54
C VAL A 39 2.38 -2.76 14.93
N ASN A 40 2.67 -1.72 15.70
CA ASN A 40 1.69 -0.69 16.03
C ASN A 40 1.46 0.24 14.83
N VAL A 41 0.24 0.28 14.31
CA VAL A 41 -0.16 1.12 13.19
C VAL A 41 -1.43 1.87 13.57
N GLY A 42 -1.38 3.20 13.55
CA GLY A 42 -2.53 4.03 13.93
C GLY A 42 -3.01 3.80 15.37
N GLY A 43 -2.12 3.41 16.29
CA GLY A 43 -2.45 3.15 17.69
C GLY A 43 -2.96 1.73 17.98
N GLN A 44 -3.06 0.86 16.98
CA GLN A 44 -3.46 -0.54 17.14
C GLN A 44 -2.36 -1.49 16.67
N ASP A 45 -2.17 -2.59 17.38
CA ASP A 45 -1.21 -3.63 17.01
C ASP A 45 -1.81 -4.58 15.96
N TYR A 46 -1.03 -4.83 14.90
CA TYR A 46 -1.38 -5.79 13.85
C TYR A 46 -0.30 -6.83 13.71
N TYR A 47 -0.70 -8.08 13.44
CA TYR A 47 0.25 -9.16 13.22
C TYR A 47 0.99 -9.00 11.89
N VAL A 48 2.27 -9.34 11.88
CA VAL A 48 3.03 -9.54 10.63
C VAL A 48 2.78 -10.97 10.14
N ALA A 49 2.55 -11.15 8.84
CA ALA A 49 2.35 -12.45 8.25
C ALA A 49 3.59 -13.36 8.47
N ASN A 50 3.43 -14.36 9.32
CA ASN A 50 4.40 -15.42 9.57
C ASN A 50 3.70 -16.67 10.11
N LEU A 51 4.44 -17.76 10.34
CA LEU A 51 3.86 -19.02 10.80
C LEU A 51 3.18 -18.91 12.17
N ALA A 52 3.79 -18.20 13.13
CA ALA A 52 3.20 -18.03 14.46
C ALA A 52 1.88 -17.24 14.40
N ALA A 53 1.82 -16.20 13.57
CA ALA A 53 0.61 -15.40 13.36
C ALA A 53 -0.50 -16.20 12.67
N TYR A 54 -0.13 -17.07 11.73
CA TYR A 54 -1.07 -18.00 11.11
C TYR A 54 -1.63 -19.01 12.12
N LEU A 55 -0.80 -19.60 12.98
CA LEU A 55 -1.28 -20.49 14.04
C LEU A 55 -2.20 -19.76 15.03
N ALA A 56 -1.92 -18.49 15.33
CA ALA A 56 -2.78 -17.65 16.15
C ALA A 56 -4.16 -17.36 15.49
N LEU A 57 -4.21 -17.23 14.16
CA LEU A 57 -5.48 -17.17 13.41
C LEU A 57 -6.29 -18.45 13.62
N LEU A 58 -5.67 -19.61 13.42
CA LEU A 58 -6.34 -20.91 13.52
C LEU A 58 -6.80 -21.24 14.93
N SER A 59 -6.15 -20.70 15.97
CA SER A 59 -6.61 -20.86 17.35
C SER A 59 -7.70 -19.86 17.75
N GLY A 60 -8.04 -18.90 16.88
CA GLY A 60 -9.06 -17.88 17.11
C GLY A 60 -10.40 -18.21 16.44
N THR A 61 -11.39 -17.35 16.67
CA THR A 61 -12.75 -17.44 16.09
C THR A 61 -13.13 -16.24 15.24
N SER A 62 -12.22 -15.26 15.12
CA SER A 62 -12.49 -13.99 14.45
C SER A 62 -11.45 -13.73 13.36
N PRO A 63 -11.81 -13.04 12.26
CA PRO A 63 -10.85 -12.63 11.27
C PRO A 63 -9.73 -11.77 11.84
N LEU A 64 -8.52 -11.94 11.32
CA LEU A 64 -7.35 -11.14 11.66
C LEU A 64 -6.80 -10.44 10.42
N ARG A 65 -6.20 -9.26 10.64
CA ARG A 65 -5.52 -8.48 9.60
C ARG A 65 -4.02 -8.60 9.78
N PHE A 66 -3.37 -9.00 8.69
CA PHE A 66 -1.94 -9.23 8.66
C PHE A 66 -1.25 -8.18 7.82
N LEU A 67 -0.18 -7.62 8.35
CA LEU A 67 0.80 -6.86 7.60
C LEU A 67 1.70 -7.79 6.78
N PRO A 68 2.29 -7.32 5.68
CA PRO A 68 3.22 -8.12 4.89
C PRO A 68 4.45 -8.49 5.72
N THR A 69 4.96 -9.69 5.46
CA THR A 69 6.26 -10.15 5.97
C THR A 69 7.39 -9.25 5.47
N GLN A 70 7.25 -8.74 4.23
CA GLN A 70 8.25 -7.91 3.60
C GLN A 70 7.62 -6.93 2.62
N VAL A 71 8.20 -5.73 2.55
CA VAL A 71 7.97 -4.76 1.49
C VAL A 71 9.22 -4.70 0.60
N LEU A 72 9.11 -5.09 -0.67
CA LEU A 72 10.25 -5.24 -1.57
C LEU A 72 10.75 -3.87 -2.05
N GLY A 73 11.95 -3.50 -1.62
CA GLY A 73 12.55 -2.18 -1.87
C GLY A 73 12.39 -1.20 -0.70
N GLY A 74 11.51 -1.51 0.27
CA GLY A 74 11.25 -0.69 1.45
C GLY A 74 11.86 -1.25 2.74
N THR A 75 11.42 -0.68 3.86
CA THR A 75 11.81 -1.13 5.21
C THR A 75 10.59 -1.46 6.07
N GLY A 76 10.64 -2.60 6.77
CA GLY A 76 9.53 -3.07 7.60
C GLY A 76 8.31 -3.52 6.78
N SER A 77 7.11 -3.21 7.28
CA SER A 77 5.83 -3.65 6.71
C SER A 77 5.00 -2.51 6.09
N ARG A 78 5.66 -1.41 5.71
CA ARG A 78 5.03 -0.22 5.12
C ARG A 78 5.72 0.20 3.83
N VAL A 79 4.98 0.87 2.96
CA VAL A 79 5.51 1.60 1.82
C VAL A 79 5.67 3.07 2.23
N ALA A 80 6.86 3.63 2.04
CA ALA A 80 7.14 5.05 2.23
C ALA A 80 7.02 5.75 0.87
N CYS A 81 6.19 6.78 0.77
CA CYS A 81 6.11 7.62 -0.41
C CYS A 81 6.48 9.07 -0.07
N GLN A 82 7.36 9.65 -0.87
CA GLN A 82 7.64 11.07 -0.90
C GLN A 82 6.92 11.70 -2.09
N VAL A 83 6.15 12.74 -1.82
CA VAL A 83 5.37 13.47 -2.82
C VAL A 83 5.77 14.93 -2.82
N THR A 84 6.19 15.45 -3.97
CA THR A 84 6.45 16.88 -4.16
C THR A 84 5.43 17.44 -5.15
N THR A 85 4.78 18.54 -4.78
CA THR A 85 3.79 19.21 -5.63
C THR A 85 4.24 20.62 -6.00
N PRO A 86 3.99 21.07 -7.24
CA PRO A 86 4.29 22.43 -7.67
C PRO A 86 3.28 23.43 -7.10
N ASN A 87 3.49 24.72 -7.37
CA ASN A 87 2.60 25.81 -6.96
C ASN A 87 1.26 25.85 -7.76
N GLY A 88 1.09 25.00 -8.76
CA GLY A 88 -0.17 24.85 -9.51
C GLY A 88 -1.20 24.02 -8.75
N GLY A 89 -2.45 24.46 -8.73
CA GLY A 89 -3.55 23.78 -8.04
C GLY A 89 -3.90 22.42 -8.65
N GLY A 90 -4.34 21.52 -7.78
CA GLY A 90 -5.16 20.33 -8.05
C GLY A 90 -6.33 20.56 -8.99
N GLY A 91 -6.85 19.48 -9.58
CA GLY A 91 -8.17 19.51 -10.18
C GLY A 91 -8.99 18.30 -9.75
N GLY A 92 -10.26 18.60 -9.46
CA GLY A 92 -11.42 17.78 -9.83
C GLY A 92 -11.63 16.42 -9.14
N GLY A 93 -11.21 16.22 -7.89
CA GLY A 93 -11.72 15.10 -7.08
C GLY A 93 -12.91 15.51 -6.20
N THR A 94 -13.80 14.57 -5.86
CA THR A 94 -14.89 14.84 -4.90
C THR A 94 -14.35 14.89 -3.46
N LEU A 95 -13.39 14.01 -3.14
CA LEU A 95 -12.76 13.88 -1.83
C LEU A 95 -11.22 13.98 -1.94
N CYS A 96 -10.62 13.14 -2.78
CA CYS A 96 -9.19 13.10 -3.06
C CYS A 96 -8.84 13.95 -4.28
N GLY A 97 -8.01 14.99 -4.10
CA GLY A 97 -7.73 15.96 -5.16
C GLY A 97 -8.78 17.08 -5.30
N ALA A 98 -9.63 17.26 -4.28
CA ALA A 98 -10.56 18.37 -4.21
C ALA A 98 -9.83 19.72 -4.03
N GLY A 99 -10.41 20.78 -4.61
CA GLY A 99 -9.86 22.13 -4.56
C GLY A 99 -8.47 22.20 -5.19
N ALA A 100 -7.49 22.73 -4.44
CA ALA A 100 -6.11 22.91 -4.93
C ALA A 100 -5.19 21.71 -4.65
N THR A 101 -5.71 20.56 -4.23
CA THR A 101 -4.90 19.39 -3.81
C THR A 101 -4.67 18.37 -4.94
N ARG A 102 -3.55 17.65 -4.90
CA ARG A 102 -3.25 16.52 -5.79
C ARG A 102 -3.68 15.22 -5.13
N CYS A 103 -4.23 14.29 -5.91
CA CYS A 103 -4.64 13.00 -5.38
C CYS A 103 -3.56 11.93 -5.60
N LEU A 104 -3.01 11.37 -4.53
CA LEU A 104 -2.22 10.14 -4.57
C LEU A 104 -3.17 8.95 -4.47
N ARG A 105 -3.13 8.07 -5.47
CA ARG A 105 -4.03 6.92 -5.59
C ARG A 105 -3.27 5.64 -5.91
N VAL A 106 -3.89 4.51 -5.59
CA VAL A 106 -3.49 3.19 -6.08
C VAL A 106 -4.24 2.90 -7.39
N SER A 107 -3.57 3.00 -8.53
CA SER A 107 -4.21 2.86 -9.84
C SER A 107 -4.43 1.40 -10.24
N GLN A 108 -3.56 0.50 -9.80
CA GLN A 108 -3.64 -0.91 -10.13
C GLN A 108 -3.10 -1.73 -8.97
N VAL A 109 -3.72 -2.89 -8.76
CA VAL A 109 -3.23 -3.92 -7.85
C VAL A 109 -3.37 -5.26 -8.54
N THR A 110 -2.29 -6.03 -8.57
CA THR A 110 -2.22 -7.35 -9.19
C THR A 110 -1.39 -8.28 -8.33
N GLY A 111 -1.55 -9.58 -8.51
CA GLY A 111 -0.72 -10.56 -7.81
C GLY A 111 -1.51 -11.75 -7.37
N THR A 112 -0.92 -12.50 -6.46
CA THR A 112 -1.49 -13.72 -5.89
C THR A 112 -1.30 -13.70 -4.39
N LEU A 113 -2.28 -14.25 -3.68
CA LEU A 113 -2.24 -14.43 -2.24
C LEU A 113 -2.58 -15.87 -1.91
N PRO A 114 -2.09 -16.42 -0.80
CA PRO A 114 -2.32 -17.80 -0.41
C PRO A 114 -3.71 -17.99 0.22
N VAL A 115 -4.73 -17.35 -0.34
CA VAL A 115 -6.12 -17.42 0.15
C VAL A 115 -7.03 -17.96 -0.94
N PRO A 116 -8.04 -18.76 -0.60
CA PRO A 116 -9.02 -19.23 -1.56
C PRO A 116 -9.93 -18.08 -2.01
N GLY A 117 -10.22 -18.04 -3.33
CA GLY A 117 -11.17 -17.10 -3.92
C GLY A 117 -10.58 -15.72 -4.26
N ASP A 118 -11.47 -14.73 -4.36
CA ASP A 118 -11.10 -13.36 -4.71
C ASP A 118 -10.47 -12.63 -3.51
N TRP A 119 -9.14 -12.57 -3.50
CA TRP A 119 -8.38 -11.88 -2.46
C TRP A 119 -8.55 -10.36 -2.49
N THR A 120 -9.05 -9.78 -3.58
CA THR A 120 -9.19 -8.32 -3.69
C THR A 120 -10.24 -7.77 -2.72
N GLY A 121 -11.24 -8.58 -2.35
CA GLY A 121 -12.22 -8.28 -1.29
C GLY A 121 -11.67 -8.37 0.13
N ARG A 122 -10.36 -8.64 0.30
CA ARG A 122 -9.71 -8.87 1.60
C ARG A 122 -8.46 -7.99 1.80
N LEU A 123 -8.14 -7.15 0.82
CA LEU A 123 -7.00 -6.25 0.88
C LEU A 123 -7.43 -4.90 1.46
N TYR A 124 -6.96 -4.60 2.66
CA TYR A 124 -7.19 -3.32 3.32
C TYR A 124 -5.98 -2.41 3.16
N VAL A 125 -6.21 -1.11 3.25
CA VAL A 125 -5.18 -0.07 3.22
C VAL A 125 -5.36 0.90 4.38
N LEU A 126 -4.25 1.36 4.94
CA LEU A 126 -4.21 2.49 5.86
C LEU A 126 -3.12 3.45 5.41
N GLY A 127 -3.45 4.73 5.36
CA GLY A 127 -2.53 5.81 5.02
C GLY A 127 -2.25 6.71 6.21
N GLN A 128 -0.98 7.03 6.45
CA GLN A 128 -0.56 7.99 7.46
C GLN A 128 0.21 9.14 6.82
N VAL A 129 -0.09 10.36 7.25
CA VAL A 129 0.70 11.54 6.92
C VAL A 129 1.78 11.69 7.98
N VAL A 130 3.03 11.56 7.60
CA VAL A 130 4.17 11.68 8.52
C VAL A 130 4.66 13.12 8.58
N SER A 131 4.68 13.80 7.43
CA SER A 131 5.02 15.22 7.35
C SER A 131 4.49 15.86 6.08
N GLY A 132 4.49 17.19 6.06
CA GLY A 132 4.04 18.00 4.93
C GLY A 132 2.54 18.25 4.92
N ASN A 133 2.10 19.09 3.99
CA ASN A 133 0.69 19.43 3.83
C ASN A 133 -0.04 18.34 3.04
N ALA A 134 -0.56 17.34 3.76
CA ALA A 134 -1.37 16.28 3.19
C ALA A 134 -2.47 15.83 4.14
N THR A 135 -3.49 15.17 3.59
CA THR A 135 -4.60 14.58 4.34
C THR A 135 -4.76 13.12 3.89
N SER A 136 -4.83 12.20 4.86
CA SER A 136 -5.18 10.80 4.58
C SER A 136 -6.69 10.62 4.55
N HIS A 137 -7.18 9.92 3.53
CA HIS A 137 -8.59 9.53 3.40
C HIS A 137 -8.85 8.11 3.94
N VAL A 138 -7.79 7.43 4.38
CA VAL A 138 -7.83 6.06 4.92
C VAL A 138 -7.02 6.00 6.23
N PRO A 139 -7.36 6.80 7.26
CA PRO A 139 -6.58 6.87 8.52
C PRO A 139 -6.70 5.59 9.37
N THR A 140 -7.70 4.76 9.09
CA THR A 140 -7.93 3.43 9.68
C THR A 140 -7.96 2.39 8.56
N PRO A 141 -7.78 1.08 8.86
CA PRO A 141 -7.80 0.05 7.82
C PRO A 141 -9.13 0.10 7.07
N THR A 142 -9.05 0.37 5.78
CA THR A 142 -10.19 0.53 4.89
C THR A 142 -10.07 -0.46 3.75
N LEU A 143 -11.14 -1.16 3.41
CA LEU A 143 -11.10 -2.13 2.32
C LEU A 143 -10.77 -1.41 1.00
N LEU A 144 -9.69 -1.81 0.32
CA LEU A 144 -9.13 -1.06 -0.79
C LEU A 144 -10.13 -0.88 -1.95
N SER A 145 -10.98 -1.87 -2.19
CA SER A 145 -12.03 -1.79 -3.23
C SER A 145 -13.11 -0.75 -2.92
N THR A 146 -13.28 -0.36 -1.66
CA THR A 146 -14.28 0.62 -1.20
C THR A 146 -13.73 2.04 -1.10
N VAL A 147 -12.41 2.23 -1.28
CA VAL A 147 -11.78 3.55 -1.16
C VAL A 147 -12.30 4.46 -2.28
N PRO A 148 -12.88 5.64 -1.94
CA PRO A 148 -13.45 6.56 -2.91
C PRO A 148 -12.47 7.09 -3.96
N ASP A 149 -13.02 7.79 -4.95
CA ASP A 149 -12.29 8.44 -6.03
C ASP A 149 -11.30 7.49 -6.72
N GLY A 150 -11.66 6.23 -6.95
CA GLY A 150 -10.79 5.24 -7.59
C GLY A 150 -9.51 4.98 -6.79
N ARG A 151 -9.66 4.66 -5.50
CA ARG A 151 -8.58 4.37 -4.55
C ARG A 151 -7.68 5.57 -4.24
N GLY A 152 -8.30 6.74 -4.08
CA GLY A 152 -7.64 7.98 -3.65
C GLY A 152 -7.25 7.92 -2.18
N LEU A 153 -5.96 7.75 -1.89
CA LEU A 153 -5.46 7.56 -0.53
C LEU A 153 -5.18 8.88 0.18
N PHE A 154 -4.61 9.85 -0.53
CA PHE A 154 -4.21 11.13 0.06
C PHE A 154 -4.51 12.32 -0.84
N SER A 155 -4.97 13.41 -0.22
CA SER A 155 -4.91 14.74 -0.82
C SER A 155 -3.63 15.42 -0.38
N VAL A 156 -2.79 15.84 -1.33
CA VAL A 156 -1.53 16.55 -1.08
C VAL A 156 -1.68 18.01 -1.51
N GLY A 157 -1.40 18.94 -0.62
CA GLY A 157 -1.48 20.38 -0.89
C GLY A 157 -0.51 20.84 -1.99
N ARG A 158 -0.65 22.08 -2.44
CA ARG A 158 0.30 22.71 -3.39
C ARG A 158 1.60 23.11 -2.69
N ASN A 159 2.67 23.23 -3.47
CA ASN A 159 3.97 23.75 -3.02
C ASN A 159 4.46 23.08 -1.73
N THR A 160 4.34 21.75 -1.65
CA THR A 160 4.74 20.99 -0.47
C THR A 160 5.54 19.75 -0.88
N THR A 161 6.43 19.35 0.02
CA THR A 161 6.94 17.99 0.06
C THR A 161 6.25 17.28 1.22
N ALA A 162 5.61 16.15 0.96
CA ALA A 162 4.95 15.33 1.96
C ALA A 162 5.59 13.95 2.03
N VAL A 163 5.71 13.41 3.25
CA VAL A 163 6.12 12.02 3.50
C VAL A 163 4.89 11.26 3.99
N LEU A 164 4.55 10.21 3.27
CA LEU A 164 3.33 9.43 3.45
C LEU A 164 3.70 7.97 3.68
N TRP A 165 3.05 7.30 4.63
CA TRP A 165 3.21 5.87 4.85
C TRP A 165 1.92 5.15 4.46
N ILE A 166 2.07 4.05 3.72
CA ILE A 166 0.97 3.21 3.26
C ILE A 166 1.18 1.81 3.79
N TYR A 167 0.18 1.30 4.50
CA TYR A 167 0.14 -0.05 5.01
C TYR A 167 -0.90 -0.83 4.23
N PHE A 168 -0.52 -2.00 3.72
CA PHE A 168 -1.43 -2.95 3.12
C PHE A 168 -1.64 -4.09 4.11
N PHE A 169 -2.89 -4.47 4.31
CA PHE A 169 -3.25 -5.58 5.19
C PHE A 169 -4.02 -6.62 4.41
N LEU A 170 -3.73 -7.88 4.69
CA LEU A 170 -4.55 -8.99 4.24
C LEU A 170 -5.43 -9.46 5.40
N GLU A 171 -6.75 -9.42 5.21
CA GLU A 171 -7.71 -9.99 6.16
C GLU A 171 -7.96 -11.47 5.85
N LEU A 172 -7.82 -12.30 6.88
CA LEU A 172 -8.05 -13.74 6.81
C LEU A 172 -9.03 -14.16 7.88
N SER A 173 -9.87 -15.15 7.57
CA SER A 173 -10.77 -15.82 8.48
C SER A 173 -10.15 -17.13 8.96
N PRO A 174 -10.37 -17.55 10.23
CA PRO A 174 -10.02 -18.91 10.67
C PRO A 174 -10.74 -20.01 9.86
N GLU A 175 -11.83 -19.67 9.17
CA GLU A 175 -12.59 -20.61 8.33
C GLU A 175 -12.04 -20.72 6.90
N ASP A 176 -11.01 -19.95 6.53
CA ASP A 176 -10.45 -20.01 5.19
C ASP A 176 -9.71 -21.33 4.93
N LEU A 177 -9.98 -21.94 3.78
CA LEU A 177 -9.26 -23.10 3.29
C LEU A 177 -7.87 -22.69 2.75
N PHE A 178 -6.91 -22.55 3.65
CA PHE A 178 -5.52 -22.26 3.28
C PHE A 178 -4.88 -23.42 2.49
N PRO A 179 -4.05 -23.12 1.48
CA PRO A 179 -3.27 -24.15 0.81
C PRO A 179 -2.29 -24.81 1.79
N SER A 180 -1.88 -26.04 1.48
CA SER A 180 -0.79 -26.70 2.22
C SER A 180 0.46 -25.82 2.20
N LEU A 181 1.16 -25.71 3.33
CA LEU A 181 2.39 -24.94 3.42
C LEU A 181 3.43 -25.47 2.38
N PRO A 182 4.20 -24.61 1.71
CA PRO A 182 4.32 -23.17 1.96
C PRO A 182 3.17 -22.32 1.40
N ALA A 183 2.64 -21.44 2.25
CA ALA A 183 1.58 -20.49 1.95
C ALA A 183 2.15 -19.07 1.88
N SER A 184 2.45 -18.62 0.66
CA SER A 184 2.93 -17.26 0.41
C SER A 184 2.31 -16.63 -0.84
N GLY A 185 2.43 -15.31 -0.96
CA GLY A 185 1.93 -14.55 -2.09
C GLY A 185 2.51 -13.14 -2.13
N THR A 186 2.46 -12.54 -3.31
CA THR A 186 2.98 -11.20 -3.55
C THR A 186 1.91 -10.36 -4.24
N ILE A 187 1.80 -9.11 -3.81
CA ILE A 187 0.94 -8.12 -4.43
C ILE A 187 1.83 -7.02 -5.00
N ALA A 188 1.67 -6.74 -6.29
CA ALA A 188 2.21 -5.58 -6.96
C ALA A 188 1.18 -4.44 -6.97
N VAL A 189 1.64 -3.24 -6.66
CA VAL A 189 0.85 -2.02 -6.50
C VAL A 189 1.44 -0.92 -7.36
N THR A 190 0.60 -0.30 -8.18
CA THR A 190 0.97 0.88 -8.98
C THR A 190 0.37 2.12 -8.36
N TYR A 191 1.21 3.13 -8.12
CA TYR A 191 0.79 4.43 -7.60
C TYR A 191 0.73 5.47 -8.69
N ARG A 192 -0.23 6.39 -8.58
CA ARG A 192 -0.34 7.53 -9.47
C ARG A 192 -0.65 8.78 -8.65
N LEU A 193 0.03 9.87 -8.98
CA LEU A 193 -0.31 11.20 -8.48
C LEU A 193 -1.00 11.96 -9.62
N GLN A 194 -2.28 12.29 -9.43
CA GLN A 194 -3.08 12.88 -10.51
C GLN A 194 -3.32 14.37 -10.30
N ASN A 195 -3.11 15.12 -11.38
CA ASN A 195 -3.76 16.40 -11.66
C ASN A 195 -5.01 15.98 -12.42
N ASN A 196 -6.21 15.92 -11.83
CA ASN A 196 -7.37 15.84 -12.73
C ASN A 196 -7.54 17.20 -13.41
#